data_AF-A0A7S0WZU2-F1
#
_entry.id   AF-A0A7S0WZU2-F1
#
_cell.length_a   1.000
_cell.length_b   1.000
_cell.length_c   1.000
_cell.angle_alpha   90.00
_cell.angle_beta   90.00
_cell.angle_gamma   90.00
#
_symmetry.space_group_name_H-M   'P 1'
#
loop_
_entity.id
_entity.type
_entity.pdbx_description
1 polymer ?
#
loop_
_entity_poly.entity_id
_entity_poly.type
_entity_poly.pdbx_seq_one_letter_code
_entity_poly.pdbx_strand_id
1 'polypeptide(L)'
;EMVLGGLLDEAAGLIADHGMAPGTTCATRAVGYRQACDWLLDALDRADAAAAAAGADGKFSTAAADGASSTSQQQAAPVLGVADLKALVFAVAKATHRLVRSQMVWFRDDGEYKWIDMSEVGGTQGAVDTILA
;
A
#
# COMPACT_ATOMS: atom_id res chain seq x y z
N GLU A 1 8.96 5.78 7.22
CA GLU A 1 9.38 4.41 7.64
C GLU A 1 8.67 3.30 6.87
N MET A 2 7.42 2.90 7.15
CA MET A 2 6.83 1.69 6.51
C MET A 2 6.86 1.66 4.97
N VAL A 3 6.50 2.74 4.29
CA VAL A 3 6.52 2.80 2.82
C VAL A 3 7.93 2.67 2.26
N LEU A 4 8.91 3.27 2.94
CA LEU A 4 10.33 3.16 2.57
C LEU A 4 10.92 1.80 2.97
N GLY A 5 10.31 1.12 3.94
CA GLY A 5 10.73 -0.17 4.47
C GLY A 5 10.23 -1.38 3.69
N GLY A 6 9.68 -1.20 2.48
CA GLY A 6 9.28 -2.32 1.61
C GLY A 6 7.78 -2.66 1.59
N LEU A 7 6.90 -1.80 2.13
CA LEU A 7 5.45 -2.06 2.13
C LEU A 7 4.89 -2.38 0.74
N LEU A 8 5.36 -1.68 -0.30
CA LEU A 8 4.90 -1.91 -1.67
C LEU A 8 5.37 -3.27 -2.22
N ASP A 9 6.59 -3.68 -1.90
CA ASP A 9 7.14 -4.97 -2.32
C ASP A 9 6.38 -6.12 -1.65
N GLU A 10 6.13 -6.00 -0.34
CA GLU A 10 5.31 -6.98 0.40
C GLU A 10 3.88 -7.05 -0.13
N ALA A 11 3.25 -5.90 -0.39
CA ALA A 11 1.90 -5.84 -0.95
C ALA A 11 1.83 -6.42 -2.36
N ALA A 12 2.87 -6.21 -3.18
CA ALA A 12 2.99 -6.84 -4.49
C ALA A 12 3.07 -8.36 -4.37
N GLY A 13 3.85 -8.91 -3.42
CA GLY A 13 3.90 -10.35 -3.18
C GLY A 13 2.55 -10.96 -2.80
N LEU A 14 1.74 -10.26 -2.00
CA LEU A 14 0.37 -10.71 -1.69
C LEU A 14 -0.51 -10.86 -2.95
N ILE A 15 -0.36 -9.96 -3.92
CA ILE A 15 -1.16 -9.97 -5.15
C ILE A 15 -0.58 -10.96 -6.16
N ALA A 16 0.70 -10.84 -6.47
CA ALA A 16 1.35 -11.57 -7.55
C ALA A 16 1.63 -13.02 -7.19
N ASP A 17 2.17 -13.29 -5.99
CA ASP A 17 2.58 -14.64 -5.60
C ASP A 17 1.42 -15.43 -4.97
N HIS A 18 0.53 -14.72 -4.26
CA HIS A 18 -0.56 -15.36 -3.52
C HIS A 18 -1.96 -15.14 -4.11
N GLY A 19 -2.09 -14.35 -5.18
CA GLY A 19 -3.38 -14.11 -5.86
C GLY A 19 -4.42 -13.43 -4.96
N MET A 20 -4.00 -12.73 -3.90
CA MET A 20 -4.92 -12.12 -2.94
C MET A 20 -5.37 -10.75 -3.44
N ALA A 21 -6.63 -10.66 -3.90
CA ALA A 21 -7.20 -9.39 -4.30
C ALA A 21 -7.42 -8.46 -3.08
N PRO A 22 -7.34 -7.12 -3.27
CA PRO A 22 -7.49 -6.17 -2.17
C PRO A 22 -8.78 -6.37 -1.39
N GLY A 23 -8.68 -6.43 -0.07
CA GLY A 23 -9.81 -6.55 0.86
C GLY A 23 -10.49 -7.91 0.95
N THR A 24 -9.99 -8.94 0.27
CA THR A 24 -10.59 -10.28 0.29
C THR A 24 -10.16 -11.11 1.51
N THR A 25 -8.99 -10.81 2.07
CA THR A 25 -8.40 -11.53 3.20
C THR A 25 -8.22 -10.61 4.41
N CYS A 26 -7.85 -11.15 5.57
CA CYS A 26 -7.47 -10.32 6.71
C CYS A 26 -6.24 -9.45 6.38
N ALA A 27 -5.22 -10.07 5.77
CA ALA A 27 -3.98 -9.39 5.37
C ALA A 27 -4.24 -8.22 4.41
N THR A 28 -5.03 -8.44 3.35
CA THR A 28 -5.33 -7.41 2.34
C THR A 28 -6.37 -6.36 2.80
N ARG A 29 -6.99 -6.54 3.98
CA ARG A 29 -7.84 -5.54 4.64
C ARG A 29 -7.08 -4.70 5.66
N ALA A 30 -5.91 -5.14 6.11
CA ALA A 30 -5.14 -4.41 7.09
C ALA A 30 -4.81 -2.99 6.60
N VAL A 31 -4.85 -2.02 7.52
CA VAL A 31 -4.47 -0.63 7.22
C VAL A 31 -3.01 -0.60 6.76
N GLY A 32 -2.71 0.20 5.74
CA GLY A 32 -1.43 0.16 5.03
C GLY A 32 -1.54 -0.75 3.81
N TYR A 33 -1.72 -2.06 4.03
CA TYR A 33 -1.81 -3.05 2.95
C TYR A 33 -2.99 -2.80 2.01
N ARG A 34 -4.17 -2.46 2.55
CA ARG A 34 -5.33 -2.14 1.70
C ARG A 34 -5.02 -0.98 0.75
N GLN A 35 -4.41 0.10 1.25
CA GLN A 35 -4.06 1.26 0.43
C GLN A 35 -2.96 0.92 -0.58
N ALA A 36 -1.96 0.12 -0.19
CA ALA A 36 -0.87 -0.32 -1.05
C ALA A 36 -1.37 -1.21 -2.19
N CYS A 37 -2.18 -2.23 -1.89
CA CYS A 37 -2.74 -3.14 -2.88
C CYS A 37 -3.64 -2.42 -3.89
N ASP A 38 -4.54 -1.56 -3.42
CA ASP A 38 -5.42 -0.76 -4.30
C ASP A 38 -4.56 0.13 -5.23
N TRP A 39 -3.57 0.82 -4.66
CA TRP A 39 -2.70 1.72 -5.42
C TRP A 39 -1.85 0.99 -6.46
N LEU A 40 -1.36 -0.23 -6.16
CA LEU A 40 -0.60 -1.05 -7.10
C LEU A 40 -1.44 -1.47 -8.30
N LEU A 41 -2.68 -1.92 -8.09
CA LEU A 41 -3.59 -2.27 -9.18
C LEU A 41 -3.94 -1.04 -10.03
N ASP A 42 -4.27 0.09 -9.40
CA ASP A 42 -4.51 1.35 -10.11
C ASP A 42 -3.27 1.82 -10.91
N ALA A 43 -2.06 1.54 -10.43
CA ALA A 43 -0.83 1.85 -11.14
C ALA A 43 -0.62 0.94 -12.36
N LEU A 44 -0.96 -0.35 -12.26
CA LEU A 44 -0.91 -1.28 -13.38
C LEU A 44 -1.93 -0.92 -14.46
N ASP A 45 -3.19 -0.63 -14.07
CA ASP A 45 -4.23 -0.23 -15.02
C ASP A 45 -3.84 1.04 -15.79
N ARG A 46 -3.21 2.02 -15.12
CA ARG A 46 -2.67 3.23 -15.77
C ARG A 46 -1.52 2.92 -16.72
N ALA A 47 -0.66 1.97 -16.38
CA ALA A 47 0.45 1.55 -17.21
C ALA A 47 -0.03 0.84 -18.48
N ASP A 48 -1.01 -0.07 -18.35
CA ASP A 48 -1.63 -0.78 -19.47
C ASP A 48 -2.36 0.18 -20.41
N ALA A 49 -3.09 1.15 -19.87
CA ALA A 49 -3.74 2.20 -20.66
C ALA A 49 -2.72 3.07 -21.41
N ALA A 50 -1.60 3.43 -20.78
CA ALA A 50 -0.53 4.19 -21.44
C ALA A 50 0.15 3.39 -22.57
N ALA A 51 0.37 2.09 -22.36
CA ALA A 51 0.92 1.19 -23.38
C ALA A 51 -0.03 1.03 -24.57
N ALA A 52 -1.34 0.91 -24.32
CA ALA A 52 -2.36 0.85 -25.37
C ALA A 52 -2.42 2.15 -26.19
N ALA A 53 -2.31 3.32 -25.56
CA ALA A 53 -2.26 4.61 -26.24
C ALA A 53 -1.01 4.74 -27.14
N ALA A 54 0.17 4.33 -26.65
CA ALA A 54 1.40 4.35 -27.44
C ALA A 54 1.37 3.38 -28.64
N GLY A 55 0.63 2.27 -28.53
CA GLY A 55 0.43 1.32 -29.64
C GLY A 55 -0.51 1.82 -30.74
N ALA A 56 -1.39 2.78 -30.46
CA ALA A 56 -2.36 3.31 -31.42
C ALA A 56 -1.74 4.31 -32.43
N ASP A 57 -0.61 4.92 -32.11
CA ASP A 57 0.14 5.81 -33.01
C ASP A 57 1.04 5.05 -34.01
N GLY A 58 1.14 3.73 -33.88
CA GLY A 58 1.84 2.83 -34.78
C GLY A 58 1.09 2.59 -36.09
N LYS A 59 1.21 3.53 -37.04
CA LYS A 59 0.70 3.42 -38.41
C LYS A 59 1.06 2.07 -39.05
N PHE A 60 0.04 1.30 -39.41
CA PHE A 60 0.10 -0.01 -40.08
C PHE A 60 0.99 0.04 -41.34
N SER A 61 2.08 -0.73 -41.37
CA SER A 61 2.85 -1.04 -42.57
C SER A 61 2.88 -2.56 -42.76
N THR A 62 2.15 -3.04 -43.75
CA THR A 62 2.20 -4.43 -44.21
C THR A 62 3.38 -4.61 -45.17
N ALA A 63 4.41 -5.32 -44.75
CA ALA A 63 5.31 -6.04 -45.66
C ALA A 63 5.80 -7.32 -44.99
N ALA A 64 5.79 -8.39 -45.76
CA ALA A 64 5.84 -9.77 -45.33
C ALA A 64 7.23 -10.27 -44.88
N ALA A 65 7.15 -11.24 -43.96
CA ALA A 65 7.95 -12.47 -43.80
C ALA A 65 9.46 -12.41 -43.47
N ASP A 66 9.77 -13.33 -42.55
CA ASP A 66 11.04 -13.98 -42.23
C ASP A 66 12.02 -13.27 -41.28
N GLY A 67 12.16 -13.87 -40.10
CA GLY A 67 13.23 -13.57 -39.16
C GLY A 67 12.79 -13.70 -37.71
N ALA A 68 12.89 -14.91 -37.16
CA ALA A 68 12.81 -15.14 -35.73
C ALA A 68 13.79 -14.23 -35.00
N SER A 69 13.27 -13.26 -34.25
CA SER A 69 14.01 -12.49 -33.26
C SER A 69 13.15 -12.39 -32.02
N SER A 70 13.44 -13.27 -31.08
CA SER A 70 13.00 -13.18 -29.69
C SER A 70 13.66 -11.94 -29.06
N THR A 71 13.14 -10.77 -29.42
CA THR A 71 13.41 -9.52 -28.73
C THR A 71 12.56 -9.54 -27.48
N SER A 72 13.20 -9.92 -26.36
CA SER A 72 12.67 -9.75 -25.01
C SER A 72 12.32 -8.28 -24.83
N GLN A 73 11.06 -7.91 -25.10
CA GLN A 73 10.52 -6.61 -24.75
C GLN A 73 10.45 -6.56 -23.23
N GLN A 74 11.54 -6.07 -22.64
CA GLN A 74 11.61 -5.68 -21.26
C GLN A 74 10.68 -4.46 -21.13
N GLN A 75 9.42 -4.73 -20.78
CA GLN A 75 8.41 -3.71 -20.56
C GLN A 75 8.94 -2.73 -19.50
N ALA A 76 9.04 -1.46 -19.88
CA ALA A 76 9.50 -0.40 -19.01
C ALA A 76 8.55 -0.32 -17.80
N ALA A 77 9.05 -0.67 -16.62
CA ALA A 77 8.29 -0.54 -15.38
C ALA A 77 7.73 0.89 -15.28
N PRO A 78 6.46 1.07 -14.86
CA PRO A 78 5.86 2.39 -14.73
C PRO A 78 6.72 3.24 -13.78
N VAL A 79 7.24 4.36 -14.30
CA VAL A 79 8.08 5.27 -13.50
C VAL A 79 7.16 5.98 -12.52
N LEU A 80 7.17 5.49 -11.27
CA LEU A 80 6.38 6.04 -10.18
C LEU A 80 6.82 7.47 -9.87
N GLY A 81 5.88 8.41 -9.98
CA GLY A 81 6.14 9.81 -9.66
C GLY A 81 6.20 10.04 -8.14
N VAL A 82 7.03 11.00 -7.71
CA VAL A 82 7.12 11.43 -6.29
C VAL A 82 5.76 11.90 -5.75
N ALA A 83 4.91 12.48 -6.60
CA ALA A 83 3.57 12.90 -6.23
C ALA A 83 2.66 11.71 -5.87
N ASP A 84 2.73 10.62 -6.64
CA ASP A 84 1.94 9.41 -6.39
C ASP A 84 2.37 8.73 -5.08
N LEU A 85 3.68 8.69 -4.82
CA LEU A 85 4.21 8.15 -3.57
C LEU A 85 3.75 8.98 -2.35
N LYS A 86 3.75 10.31 -2.46
CA LYS A 86 3.21 11.19 -1.40
C LYS A 86 1.73 10.92 -1.17
N ALA A 87 0.94 10.79 -2.24
CA ALA A 87 -0.48 10.50 -2.14
C ALA A 87 -0.74 9.16 -1.41
N LEU A 88 0.05 8.13 -1.71
CA LEU A 88 0.00 6.84 -1.00
C LEU A 88 0.30 7.01 0.50
N VAL A 89 1.39 7.70 0.85
CA VAL A 89 1.76 7.96 2.25
C VAL A 89 0.63 8.68 3.00
N PHE A 90 0.02 9.69 2.38
CA PHE A 90 -1.13 10.39 2.97
C PHE A 90 -2.36 9.50 3.12
N ALA A 91 -2.63 8.62 2.14
CA ALA A 91 -3.75 7.68 2.23
C ALA A 91 -3.56 6.69 3.38
N VAL A 92 -2.35 6.15 3.55
CA VAL A 92 -1.99 5.26 4.67
C VAL A 92 -2.15 6.01 6.00
N ALA A 93 -1.55 7.19 6.14
CA ALA A 93 -1.65 7.99 7.37
C ALA A 93 -3.11 8.30 7.73
N LYS A 94 -3.91 8.72 6.74
CA LYS A 94 -5.34 9.01 6.93
C LYS A 94 -6.12 7.77 7.40
N ALA A 95 -5.84 6.60 6.83
CA ALA A 95 -6.46 5.35 7.25
C ALA A 95 -6.05 4.98 8.68
N THR A 96 -4.77 5.16 9.04
CA THR A 96 -4.28 4.95 10.40
C THR A 96 -4.95 5.89 11.40
N HIS A 97 -5.07 7.18 11.09
CA HIS A 97 -5.77 8.13 11.97
C HIS A 97 -7.24 7.77 12.18
N ARG A 98 -7.93 7.26 11.15
CA ARG A 98 -9.30 6.76 11.30
C ARG A 98 -9.35 5.55 12.23
N LEU A 99 -8.45 4.59 12.05
CA LEU A 99 -8.34 3.42 12.92
C LEU A 99 -8.10 3.84 14.38
N VAL A 100 -7.12 4.71 14.62
CA VAL A 100 -6.80 5.22 15.97
C VAL A 100 -8.01 5.94 16.57
N ARG A 101 -8.70 6.79 15.80
CA ARG A 101 -9.90 7.46 16.29
C ARG A 101 -10.99 6.46 16.67
N SER A 102 -11.20 5.43 15.87
CA SER A 102 -12.15 4.35 16.20
C SER A 102 -11.72 3.60 17.45
N GLN A 103 -10.44 3.26 17.61
CA GLN A 103 -9.92 2.63 18.82
C GLN A 103 -10.19 3.50 20.06
N MET A 104 -9.89 4.80 20.00
CA MET A 104 -10.17 5.73 21.11
C MET A 104 -11.66 5.81 21.44
N VAL A 105 -12.55 5.72 20.45
CA VAL A 105 -14.00 5.67 20.69
C VAL A 105 -14.41 4.38 21.43
N TRP A 106 -13.81 3.25 21.11
CA TRP A 106 -14.11 1.98 21.77
C TRP A 106 -13.68 1.97 23.24
N PHE A 107 -12.51 2.54 23.57
CA PHE A 107 -11.93 2.43 24.91
C PHE A 107 -12.31 3.57 25.89
N ARG A 108 -12.76 4.74 25.42
CA ARG A 108 -12.83 5.95 26.28
C ARG A 108 -13.92 5.95 27.35
N ASP A 109 -15.00 5.20 27.17
CA ASP A 109 -16.21 5.26 28.01
C ASP A 109 -16.41 3.96 28.82
N ASP A 110 -15.38 3.11 28.90
CA ASP A 110 -15.42 1.84 29.60
C ASP A 110 -14.55 1.89 30.87
N GLY A 111 -15.21 1.68 32.01
CA GLY A 111 -14.60 1.76 33.35
C GLY A 111 -13.68 0.59 33.68
N GLU A 112 -13.61 -0.46 32.85
CA GLU A 112 -12.65 -1.55 33.01
C GLU A 112 -11.20 -1.11 32.68
N TYR A 113 -11.02 -0.02 31.93
CA TYR A 113 -9.70 0.44 31.50
C TYR A 113 -9.13 1.58 32.36
N LYS A 114 -7.91 1.39 32.85
CA LYS A 114 -7.08 2.45 33.46
C LYS A 114 -6.24 3.11 32.36
N TRP A 115 -6.56 4.34 32.00
CA TRP A 115 -5.77 5.13 31.05
C TRP A 115 -4.45 5.58 31.67
N ILE A 116 -3.34 5.37 30.96
CA ILE A 116 -2.00 5.78 31.39
C ILE A 116 -1.45 6.75 30.35
N ASP A 117 -1.11 7.96 30.80
CA ASP A 117 -0.44 8.93 29.94
C ASP A 117 1.06 8.62 29.86
N MET A 118 1.48 8.09 28.71
CA MET A 118 2.87 7.73 28.43
C MET A 118 3.84 8.93 28.46
N SER A 119 3.34 10.15 28.31
CA SER A 119 4.17 11.36 28.38
C SER A 119 4.50 11.77 29.81
N GLU A 120 3.67 11.37 30.78
CA GLU A 120 3.84 11.72 32.19
C GLU A 120 4.65 10.67 32.97
N VAL A 121 4.50 9.39 32.61
CA VAL A 121 5.11 8.26 33.34
C VAL A 121 6.58 8.00 33.01
N GLY A 122 7.22 8.81 32.16
CA GLY A 122 8.65 8.70 31.87
C GLY A 122 9.07 7.40 31.16
N GLY A 123 8.13 6.71 30.51
CA GLY A 123 8.38 5.49 29.73
C GLY A 123 7.79 4.22 30.34
N THR A 124 8.29 3.06 29.90
CA THR A 124 7.69 1.76 30.21
C THR A 124 7.71 1.42 31.69
N GLN A 125 8.79 1.77 32.41
CA GLN A 125 8.91 1.44 33.83
C GLN A 125 7.88 2.21 34.68
N GLY A 126 7.70 3.52 34.46
CA GLY A 126 6.69 4.26 35.21
C GLY A 126 5.26 3.86 34.85
N ALA A 127 5.02 3.37 33.63
CA ALA A 127 3.74 2.76 33.28
C ALA A 127 3.48 1.48 34.11
N VAL A 128 4.50 0.61 34.26
CA VAL A 128 4.41 -0.60 35.10
C VAL A 128 4.13 -0.25 36.55
N ASP A 129 4.86 0.73 37.10
CA ASP A 129 4.68 1.17 38.49
C ASP A 129 3.26 1.73 38.70
N THR A 130 2.71 2.44 37.72
CA THR A 130 1.32 2.93 37.74
C THR A 130 0.29 1.81 37.67
N ILE A 131 0.56 0.71 36.98
CA ILE A 131 -0.35 -0.44 36.89
C ILE A 131 -0.41 -1.21 38.21
N LEU A 132 0.74 -1.34 38.89
CA LEU A 132 0.86 -2.10 40.14
C LEU A 132 0.42 -1.33 41.40
N ALA A 133 0.22 -0.02 41.28
CA ALA A 133 -0.32 0.85 42.33
C ALA A 133 -1.86 0.92 42.31
#